data_AF-A0A2L0BM92-F1
#
_entry.id   AF-A0A2L0BM92-F1
#
_cell.length_a   1.000
_cell.length_b   1.000
_cell.length_c   1.000
_cell.angle_alpha   90.00
_cell.angle_beta   90.00
_cell.angle_gamma   90.00
#
_symmetry.space_group_name_H-M   'P 1'
#
loop_
_entity.id
_entity.type
_entity.pdbx_description
1 polymer ?
#
loop_
_entity_poly.entity_id
_entity_poly.type
_entity_poly.pdbx_seq_one_letter_code
_entity_poly.pdbx_strand_id
1 'polypeptide(L)'
;ETYEWARKMAVDALEYDDEDGANPAGALEEILEAPERLKDLDLDAFAEELERQGFGNKSITLYDIRAELNSRYKDLRQPFHSANPEEIFDMLTKETPETFYIGKMVTATVFGIARKKPKPDQLDQANPVRNDETGLWQCPFCLKNDFPELSDVWNHFDAGACPGQATGVKLRLDNGILGYIYIKNISDKPVANPD
;
A
#
# COMPACT_ATOMS: atom_id res chain seq x y z
N GLU A 1 -6.14 -42.25 -15.29
CA GLU A 1 -6.25 -43.29 -14.24
C GLU A 1 -7.51 -43.11 -13.38
N THR A 2 -7.85 -41.89 -12.95
CA THR A 2 -8.98 -41.63 -12.04
C THR A 2 -10.34 -41.38 -12.70
N TYR A 3 -10.44 -41.45 -14.03
CA TYR A 3 -11.69 -41.21 -14.77
C TYR A 3 -12.81 -42.17 -14.37
N GLU A 4 -12.48 -43.42 -14.02
CA GLU A 4 -13.46 -44.42 -13.59
C GLU A 4 -14.11 -44.03 -12.26
N TRP A 5 -13.34 -43.45 -11.34
CA TRP A 5 -13.87 -42.95 -10.06
C TRP A 5 -14.78 -41.74 -10.27
N ALA A 6 -14.42 -40.82 -11.16
CA ALA A 6 -15.29 -39.69 -11.49
C ALA A 6 -16.64 -40.15 -12.09
N ARG A 7 -16.62 -41.19 -12.94
CA ARG A 7 -17.84 -41.78 -13.49
C ARG A 7 -18.67 -42.48 -12.42
N LYS A 8 -18.04 -43.25 -11.53
CA LYS A 8 -18.74 -43.95 -10.44
C LYS A 8 -19.34 -42.97 -9.44
N MET A 9 -18.60 -41.92 -9.07
CA MET A 9 -19.11 -40.82 -8.25
C MET A 9 -20.32 -40.14 -8.90
N ALA A 10 -20.31 -39.97 -10.23
CA ALA A 10 -21.44 -39.39 -10.94
C ALA A 10 -22.67 -40.30 -10.92
N VAL A 11 -22.52 -41.60 -11.20
CA VAL A 11 -23.64 -42.56 -11.14
C VAL A 11 -24.24 -42.62 -9.73
N ASP A 12 -23.40 -42.73 -8.70
CA ASP A 12 -23.85 -42.85 -7.30
C ASP A 12 -24.53 -41.56 -6.82
N ALA A 13 -24.03 -40.37 -7.20
CA ALA A 13 -24.65 -39.09 -6.85
C ALA A 13 -25.99 -38.84 -7.58
N LEU A 14 -26.24 -39.51 -8.71
CA LEU A 14 -27.50 -39.41 -9.43
C LEU A 14 -28.55 -40.44 -8.96
N GLU A 15 -28.16 -41.39 -8.09
CA GLU A 15 -28.98 -42.53 -7.66
C GLU A 15 -29.58 -43.31 -8.84
N TYR A 16 -28.81 -43.47 -9.93
CA TYR A 16 -29.29 -44.29 -11.05
C TYR A 16 -29.34 -45.76 -10.64
N ASP A 17 -30.54 -46.35 -10.74
CA ASP A 17 -30.75 -47.77 -10.51
C ASP A 17 -30.00 -48.59 -11.58
N ASP A 18 -29.39 -49.70 -11.15
CA ASP A 18 -28.66 -50.64 -12.02
C ASP A 18 -29.53 -51.20 -13.18
N GLU A 19 -30.87 -51.09 -13.09
CA GLU A 19 -31.83 -51.51 -14.11
C GLU A 19 -31.98 -50.53 -15.29
N ASP A 20 -31.61 -49.25 -15.14
CA ASP A 20 -31.83 -48.21 -16.17
C ASP A 20 -30.78 -48.20 -17.29
N GLY A 21 -29.76 -49.07 -17.22
CA GLY A 21 -28.70 -49.13 -18.23
C GLY A 21 -27.94 -47.81 -18.37
N ALA A 22 -27.89 -47.01 -17.29
CA ALA A 22 -27.36 -45.67 -17.30
C ALA A 22 -25.92 -45.65 -17.82
N ASN A 23 -25.70 -44.94 -18.92
CA ASN A 23 -24.38 -44.79 -19.51
C ASN A 23 -23.49 -43.96 -18.57
N PRO A 24 -22.36 -44.50 -18.04
CA PRO A 24 -21.49 -43.76 -17.13
C PRO A 24 -20.92 -42.46 -17.71
N ALA A 25 -20.89 -42.32 -19.05
CA ALA A 25 -20.53 -41.06 -19.70
C ALA A 25 -21.65 -40.02 -19.64
N GLY A 26 -22.91 -40.44 -19.73
CA GLY A 26 -24.08 -39.55 -19.64
C GLY A 26 -24.29 -39.02 -18.21
N ALA A 27 -24.10 -39.87 -17.20
CA ALA A 27 -24.11 -39.45 -15.80
C ALA A 27 -23.07 -38.35 -15.52
N LEU A 28 -21.87 -38.49 -16.09
CA LEU A 28 -20.83 -37.49 -15.94
C LEU A 28 -21.19 -36.17 -16.63
N GLU A 29 -21.80 -36.22 -17.81
CA GLU A 29 -22.27 -35.02 -18.53
C GLU A 29 -23.36 -34.28 -17.74
N GLU A 30 -24.30 -35.03 -17.12
CA GLU A 30 -25.33 -34.46 -16.27
C GLU A 30 -24.75 -33.80 -15.00
N ILE A 31 -23.77 -34.43 -14.36
CA ILE A 31 -23.07 -33.84 -13.21
C ILE A 31 -22.27 -32.59 -13.61
N LEU A 32 -21.75 -32.51 -14.83
CA LEU A 32 -21.09 -31.30 -15.32
C LEU A 32 -22.07 -30.13 -15.52
N GLU A 33 -23.34 -30.42 -15.83
CA GLU A 33 -24.43 -29.43 -15.90
C GLU A 33 -24.98 -29.07 -14.51
N ALA A 34 -25.00 -30.03 -13.58
CA ALA A 34 -25.56 -29.92 -12.23
C ALA A 34 -24.59 -30.41 -11.13
N PRO A 35 -23.44 -29.73 -10.94
CA PRO A 35 -22.37 -30.20 -10.04
C PRO A 35 -22.75 -30.18 -8.55
N GLU A 36 -23.79 -29.43 -8.18
CA GLU A 36 -24.33 -29.38 -6.83
C GLU A 36 -24.84 -30.73 -6.33
N ARG A 37 -25.21 -31.64 -7.24
CA ARG A 37 -25.68 -33.00 -6.89
C ARG A 37 -24.58 -33.83 -6.22
N LEU A 38 -23.31 -33.48 -6.42
CA LEU A 38 -22.18 -34.12 -5.72
C LEU A 38 -22.07 -33.73 -4.23
N LYS A 39 -22.86 -32.76 -3.74
CA LYS A 39 -22.81 -32.32 -2.33
C LYS A 39 -23.41 -33.36 -1.38
N ASP A 40 -24.41 -34.09 -1.85
CA ASP A 40 -25.15 -35.06 -1.04
C ASP A 40 -24.42 -36.43 -0.97
N LEU A 41 -23.37 -36.61 -1.78
CA LEU A 41 -22.53 -37.79 -1.77
C LEU A 41 -21.53 -37.76 -0.60
N ASP A 42 -21.62 -38.76 0.28
CA ASP A 42 -20.67 -38.99 1.37
C ASP A 42 -19.37 -39.61 0.83
N LEU A 43 -18.36 -38.75 0.61
CA LEU A 43 -17.06 -39.17 0.08
C LEU A 43 -16.24 -39.98 1.08
N ASP A 44 -16.48 -39.82 2.38
CA ASP A 44 -15.72 -40.52 3.40
C ASP A 44 -16.18 -41.98 3.46
N ALA A 45 -17.50 -42.22 3.45
CA ALA A 45 -18.08 -43.55 3.33
C ALA A 45 -17.68 -44.24 2.01
N PHE A 46 -17.67 -43.49 0.89
CA PHE A 46 -17.23 -44.02 -0.39
C PHE A 46 -15.73 -44.40 -0.38
N ALA A 47 -14.88 -43.59 0.26
CA ALA A 47 -13.46 -43.90 0.41
C ALA A 47 -13.21 -45.15 1.27
N GLU A 48 -13.94 -45.32 2.37
CA GLU A 48 -13.87 -46.51 3.22
C GLU A 48 -14.23 -47.79 2.45
N GLU A 49 -15.26 -47.73 1.60
CA GLU A 49 -15.67 -48.87 0.77
C GLU A 49 -14.60 -49.22 -0.28
N LEU A 50 -13.98 -48.22 -0.92
CA LEU A 50 -12.87 -48.46 -1.85
C LEU A 50 -11.65 -49.08 -1.16
N GLU A 51 -11.34 -48.62 0.06
CA GLU A 51 -10.24 -49.18 0.85
C GLU A 51 -10.52 -50.64 1.22
N ARG A 52 -11.76 -50.96 1.65
CA ARG A 52 -12.21 -52.33 1.95
C ARG A 52 -12.12 -53.27 0.75
N GLN A 53 -12.39 -52.77 -0.44
CA GLN A 53 -12.28 -53.53 -1.70
C GLN A 53 -10.82 -53.70 -2.19
N GLY A 54 -9.84 -53.11 -1.49
CA GLY A 54 -8.41 -53.25 -1.80
C GLY A 54 -7.88 -52.24 -2.82
N PHE A 55 -8.63 -51.19 -3.15
CA PHE A 55 -8.18 -50.10 -4.04
C PHE A 55 -7.32 -49.05 -3.32
N GLY A 56 -7.13 -49.20 -2.01
CA GLY A 56 -6.38 -48.30 -1.14
C GLY A 56 -7.16 -47.04 -0.77
N ASN A 57 -6.57 -46.22 0.09
CA ASN A 57 -7.20 -44.98 0.54
C ASN A 57 -7.19 -43.93 -0.59
N LYS A 58 -8.38 -43.56 -1.08
CA LYS A 58 -8.58 -42.58 -2.16
C LYS A 58 -9.30 -41.31 -1.70
N SER A 59 -9.42 -41.08 -0.39
CA SER A 59 -10.18 -39.95 0.18
C SER A 59 -9.82 -38.61 -0.49
N ILE A 60 -8.55 -38.20 -0.44
CA ILE A 60 -8.05 -36.95 -1.05
C ILE A 60 -8.40 -36.90 -2.55
N THR A 61 -8.16 -37.98 -3.28
CA THR A 61 -8.45 -38.06 -4.72
C THR A 61 -9.93 -37.83 -5.03
N LEU A 62 -10.84 -38.35 -4.21
CA LEU A 62 -12.29 -38.15 -4.40
C LEU A 62 -12.69 -36.69 -4.13
N TYR A 63 -12.12 -36.06 -3.10
CA TYR A 63 -12.33 -34.63 -2.85
C TYR A 63 -11.80 -33.76 -3.99
N ASP A 64 -10.62 -34.10 -4.55
CA ASP A 64 -10.05 -33.41 -5.72
C ASP A 64 -10.94 -33.58 -6.95
N ILE A 65 -11.45 -34.81 -7.21
CA ILE A 65 -12.40 -35.07 -8.30
C ILE A 65 -13.67 -34.25 -8.12
N ARG A 66 -14.26 -34.21 -6.91
CA ARG A 66 -15.45 -33.40 -6.64
C ARG A 66 -15.19 -31.92 -6.88
N ALA A 67 -14.02 -31.41 -6.47
CA ALA A 67 -13.63 -30.03 -6.68
C ALA A 67 -13.48 -29.70 -8.18
N GLU A 68 -12.85 -30.58 -8.96
CA GLU A 68 -12.69 -30.42 -10.41
C GLU A 68 -14.01 -30.48 -11.17
N LEU A 69 -14.92 -31.39 -10.78
CA LEU A 69 -16.26 -31.46 -11.38
C LEU A 69 -17.11 -30.22 -11.04
N ASN A 70 -16.96 -29.66 -9.84
CA ASN A 70 -17.62 -28.40 -9.45
C ASN A 70 -17.02 -27.17 -10.14
N SER A 71 -15.73 -27.16 -10.44
CA SER A 71 -15.05 -26.02 -11.04
C SER A 71 -13.85 -26.50 -11.85
N ARG A 72 -14.10 -26.82 -13.12
CA ARG A 72 -13.10 -27.39 -14.02
C ARG A 72 -11.88 -26.48 -14.14
N TYR A 73 -10.69 -27.04 -13.90
CA TYR A 73 -9.41 -26.34 -14.03
C TYR A 73 -9.35 -25.05 -13.20
N LYS A 74 -9.99 -25.06 -12.03
CA LYS A 74 -10.02 -23.90 -11.15
C LYS A 74 -8.59 -23.50 -10.78
N ASP A 75 -8.28 -22.23 -10.95
CA ASP A 75 -7.04 -21.67 -10.44
C ASP A 75 -7.07 -21.63 -8.91
N LEU A 76 -6.21 -22.44 -8.29
CA LEU A 76 -6.06 -22.51 -6.84
C LEU A 76 -5.05 -21.49 -6.30
N ARG A 77 -4.43 -20.68 -7.17
CA ARG A 77 -3.54 -19.60 -6.74
C ARG A 77 -4.32 -18.57 -5.96
N GLN A 78 -3.66 -18.00 -4.96
CA GLN A 78 -4.18 -16.78 -4.33
C GLN A 78 -4.28 -15.68 -5.39
N PRO A 79 -5.35 -14.88 -5.38
CA PRO A 79 -5.47 -13.75 -6.28
C PRO A 79 -4.24 -12.86 -6.17
N PHE A 80 -3.80 -12.33 -7.31
CA PHE A 80 -2.72 -11.35 -7.31
C PHE A 80 -3.14 -10.12 -6.49
N HIS A 81 -2.32 -9.75 -5.51
CA HIS A 81 -2.42 -8.47 -4.81
C HIS A 81 -1.27 -7.56 -5.23
N SER A 82 -1.57 -6.28 -5.43
CA SER A 82 -0.54 -5.25 -5.54
C SER A 82 0.04 -4.96 -4.18
N ALA A 83 1.32 -4.58 -4.14
CA ALA A 83 1.98 -4.18 -2.91
C ALA A 83 1.26 -2.99 -2.26
N ASN A 84 1.08 -3.06 -0.94
CA ASN A 84 0.51 -1.98 -0.15
C ASN A 84 1.55 -0.85 0.07
N PRO A 85 1.17 0.33 0.56
CA PRO A 85 2.11 1.45 0.74
C PRO A 85 3.30 1.14 1.66
N GLU A 86 3.12 0.29 2.68
CA GLU A 86 4.18 -0.12 3.60
C GLU A 86 5.14 -1.11 2.95
N GLU A 87 4.63 -2.07 2.19
CA GLU A 87 5.44 -2.98 1.38
C GLU A 87 6.20 -2.21 0.29
N ILE A 88 5.58 -1.22 -0.34
CA ILE A 88 6.26 -0.34 -1.30
C ILE A 88 7.38 0.42 -0.61
N PHE A 89 7.13 0.95 0.59
CA PHE A 89 8.13 1.65 1.37
C PHE A 89 9.32 0.75 1.71
N ASP A 90 9.08 -0.44 2.25
CA ASP A 90 10.12 -1.43 2.55
C ASP A 90 10.87 -1.86 1.29
N MET A 91 10.16 -2.19 0.20
CA MET A 91 10.80 -2.57 -1.06
C MET A 91 11.76 -1.51 -1.60
N LEU A 92 11.39 -0.22 -1.52
CA LEU A 92 12.17 0.91 -2.02
C LEU A 92 13.29 1.36 -1.07
N THR A 93 13.06 1.31 0.23
CA THR A 93 13.96 1.89 1.25
C THR A 93 14.78 0.85 2.00
N LYS A 94 14.36 -0.42 1.95
CA LYS A 94 14.86 -1.54 2.77
C LYS A 94 14.73 -1.29 4.27
N GLU A 95 13.78 -0.44 4.65
CA GLU A 95 13.42 -0.17 6.03
C GLU A 95 12.16 -0.94 6.41
N THR A 96 12.21 -1.61 7.56
CA THR A 96 11.08 -2.33 8.14
C THR A 96 10.53 -1.56 9.34
N PRO A 97 9.35 -1.92 9.87
CA PRO A 97 8.85 -1.36 11.13
C PRO A 97 9.78 -1.57 12.33
N GLU A 98 10.76 -2.47 12.24
CA GLU A 98 11.78 -2.67 13.28
C GLU A 98 12.90 -1.63 13.18
N THR A 99 13.24 -1.20 11.95
CA THR A 99 14.31 -0.25 11.68
C THR A 99 13.81 1.18 11.49
N PHE A 100 12.55 1.41 11.15
CA PHE A 100 11.99 2.75 10.97
C PHE A 100 10.53 2.81 11.43
N TYR A 101 10.32 3.38 12.62
CA TYR A 101 9.01 3.47 13.27
C TYR A 101 8.78 4.83 13.92
N ILE A 102 7.51 5.13 14.25
CA ILE A 102 7.11 6.38 14.88
C ILE A 102 7.77 6.52 16.26
N GLY A 103 8.49 7.62 16.47
CA GLY A 103 9.22 7.91 17.70
C GLY A 103 10.68 7.46 17.69
N LYS A 104 11.14 6.77 16.64
CA LYS A 104 12.56 6.49 16.46
C LYS A 104 13.35 7.78 16.24
N MET A 105 14.45 7.95 16.98
CA MET A 105 15.44 9.00 16.71
C MET A 105 16.31 8.59 15.53
N VAL A 106 16.43 9.49 14.55
CA VAL A 106 17.21 9.27 13.32
C VAL A 106 18.13 10.45 13.04
N THR A 107 19.24 10.17 12.38
CA THR A 107 20.15 11.18 11.84
C THR A 107 19.66 11.64 10.47
N ALA A 108 19.83 12.93 10.18
CA ALA A 108 19.41 13.54 8.93
C ALA A 108 20.34 14.67 8.54
N THR A 109 20.54 14.85 7.25
CA THR A 109 21.27 15.99 6.69
C THR A 109 20.28 17.07 6.25
N VAL A 110 20.46 18.30 6.74
CA VAL A 110 19.74 19.47 6.23
C VAL A 110 20.28 19.83 4.85
N PHE A 111 19.41 19.94 3.84
CA PHE A 111 19.83 20.32 2.48
C PHE A 111 19.14 21.58 1.96
N GLY A 112 18.13 22.10 2.65
CA GLY A 112 17.50 23.36 2.27
C GLY A 112 16.43 23.84 3.23
N ILE A 113 16.11 25.12 3.13
CA ILE A 113 15.04 25.76 3.90
C ILE A 113 13.87 26.00 2.96
N ALA A 114 12.68 25.56 3.36
CA ALA A 114 11.46 25.88 2.65
C ALA A 114 11.02 27.29 3.03
N ARG A 115 10.74 28.11 2.02
CA ARG A 115 10.28 29.48 2.19
C ARG A 115 9.02 29.70 1.36
N LYS A 116 8.11 30.52 1.89
CA LYS A 116 6.87 30.93 1.23
C LYS A 116 6.99 32.38 0.80
N LYS A 117 6.97 32.61 -0.52
CA LYS A 117 6.98 33.96 -1.07
C LYS A 117 5.72 34.74 -0.65
N PRO A 118 5.84 36.02 -0.29
CA PRO A 118 4.69 36.86 0.02
C PRO A 118 3.85 37.08 -1.24
N LYS A 119 2.53 37.17 -1.07
CA LYS A 119 1.60 37.55 -2.16
C LYS A 119 1.66 39.06 -2.42
N PRO A 120 1.27 39.54 -3.61
CA PRO A 120 1.17 40.98 -3.91
C PRO A 120 0.43 41.78 -2.83
N ASP A 121 -0.77 41.33 -2.43
CA ASP A 121 -1.56 42.00 -1.38
C ASP A 121 -0.84 42.11 -0.03
N GLN A 122 0.06 41.16 0.27
CA GLN A 122 0.84 41.18 1.50
C GLN A 122 2.02 42.14 1.40
N LEU A 123 2.59 42.31 0.20
CA LEU A 123 3.68 43.26 -0.06
C LEU A 123 3.18 44.70 0.10
N ASP A 124 1.96 45.00 -0.36
CA ASP A 124 1.35 46.34 -0.21
C ASP A 124 1.10 46.72 1.26
N GLN A 125 0.91 45.72 2.12
CA GLN A 125 0.70 45.88 3.56
C GLN A 125 1.98 45.70 4.39
N ALA A 126 3.13 45.55 3.73
CA ALA A 126 4.39 45.31 4.43
C ALA A 126 4.83 46.56 5.21
N ASN A 127 5.28 46.35 6.45
CA ASN A 127 5.86 47.39 7.28
C ASN A 127 7.30 47.02 7.65
N PRO A 128 8.30 47.43 6.86
CA PRO A 128 9.71 47.27 7.21
C PRO A 128 10.03 47.99 8.52
N VAL A 129 10.86 47.39 9.35
CA VAL A 129 11.27 47.96 10.64
C VAL A 129 12.75 48.32 10.58
N ARG A 130 13.10 49.51 11.09
CA ARG A 130 14.51 49.91 11.24
C ARG A 130 15.01 49.44 12.60
N ASN A 131 16.16 48.79 12.61
CA ASN A 131 16.83 48.41 13.84
C ASN A 131 17.58 49.63 14.41
N ASP A 132 17.29 50.00 15.65
CA ASP A 132 17.88 51.16 16.30
C ASP A 132 19.38 51.00 16.62
N GLU A 133 19.85 49.75 16.80
CA GLU A 133 21.26 49.46 17.14
C GLU A 133 22.15 49.47 15.90
N THR A 134 21.70 48.87 14.79
CA THR A 134 22.48 48.79 13.55
C THR A 134 22.19 49.94 12.59
N GLY A 135 21.06 50.63 12.77
CA GLY A 135 20.57 51.65 11.85
C GLY A 135 20.09 51.12 10.50
N LEU A 136 20.06 49.80 10.30
CA LEU A 136 19.68 49.14 9.06
C LEU A 136 18.20 48.72 9.09
N TRP A 137 17.59 48.67 7.93
CA TRP A 137 16.22 48.22 7.71
C TRP A 137 16.13 46.71 7.60
N GLN A 138 15.04 46.16 8.10
CA GLN A 138 14.73 44.74 8.05
C GLN A 138 13.47 44.46 7.23
N CYS A 139 13.58 43.48 6.34
CA CYS A 139 12.45 42.94 5.61
C CYS A 139 11.54 42.10 6.55
N PRO A 140 10.24 42.38 6.63
CA PRO A 140 9.32 41.67 7.53
C PRO A 140 9.03 40.22 7.13
N PHE A 141 9.35 39.82 5.90
CA PHE A 141 9.06 38.47 5.41
C PHE A 141 10.27 37.54 5.49
N CYS A 142 11.41 37.93 4.91
CA CYS A 142 12.60 37.10 4.89
C CYS A 142 13.55 37.38 6.07
N LEU A 143 13.26 38.40 6.88
CA LEU A 143 14.02 38.83 8.06
C LEU A 143 15.45 39.30 7.79
N LYS A 144 15.82 39.45 6.51
CA LYS A 144 17.06 40.06 6.05
C LYS A 144 17.14 41.52 6.54
N ASN A 145 18.23 41.89 7.20
CA ASN A 145 18.39 43.11 8.00
C ASN A 145 19.63 43.95 7.64
N ASP A 146 20.13 43.82 6.42
CA ASP A 146 21.33 44.47 5.90
C ASP A 146 21.01 45.63 4.94
N PHE A 147 19.77 46.15 4.95
CA PHE A 147 19.32 47.21 4.04
C PHE A 147 19.67 48.60 4.61
N PRO A 148 20.46 49.44 3.91
CA PRO A 148 20.80 50.79 4.39
C PRO A 148 19.60 51.73 4.40
N GLU A 149 18.78 51.71 3.35
CA GLU A 149 17.63 52.60 3.19
C GLU A 149 16.29 51.83 3.07
N LEU A 150 15.19 52.51 3.40
CA LEU A 150 13.84 51.94 3.24
C LEU A 150 13.54 51.61 1.77
N SER A 151 14.02 52.46 0.84
CA SER A 151 13.88 52.26 -0.60
C SER A 151 14.51 50.95 -1.08
N ASP A 152 15.60 50.50 -0.44
CA ASP A 152 16.26 49.24 -0.80
C ASP A 152 15.39 48.01 -0.44
N VAL A 153 14.58 48.12 0.62
CA VAL A 153 13.61 47.07 0.99
C VAL A 153 12.50 46.97 -0.05
N TRP A 154 12.02 48.10 -0.58
CA TRP A 154 11.01 48.12 -1.64
C TRP A 154 11.59 47.60 -2.97
N ASN A 155 12.82 48.00 -3.33
CA ASN A 155 13.52 47.43 -4.48
C ASN A 155 13.69 45.91 -4.38
N HIS A 156 13.93 45.38 -3.18
CA HIS A 156 14.01 43.94 -2.92
C HIS A 156 12.68 43.21 -3.18
N PHE A 157 11.54 43.87 -2.94
CA PHE A 157 10.22 43.36 -3.27
C PHE A 157 9.95 43.40 -4.77
N ASP A 158 10.17 44.56 -5.40
CA ASP A 158 9.88 44.78 -6.82
C ASP A 158 10.76 43.91 -7.72
N ALA A 159 12.02 43.69 -7.33
CA ALA A 159 12.93 42.78 -8.04
C ALA A 159 12.58 41.28 -7.83
N GLY A 160 11.61 40.95 -6.99
CA GLY A 160 11.25 39.57 -6.65
C GLY A 160 12.38 38.81 -5.93
N ALA A 161 13.34 39.53 -5.36
CA ALA A 161 14.51 38.98 -4.67
C ALA A 161 14.17 38.44 -3.27
N CYS A 162 12.98 38.76 -2.74
CA CYS A 162 12.51 38.25 -1.46
C CYS A 162 12.21 36.74 -1.51
N PRO A 163 12.97 35.91 -0.77
CA PRO A 163 12.69 34.48 -0.72
C PRO A 163 11.45 34.19 0.17
N GLY A 164 11.01 35.17 0.96
CA GLY A 164 9.85 35.09 1.84
C GLY A 164 10.10 34.41 3.18
N GLN A 165 9.02 34.12 3.89
CA GLN A 165 9.04 33.59 5.25
C GLN A 165 9.45 32.12 5.26
N ALA A 166 10.38 31.75 6.14
CA ALA A 166 10.75 30.36 6.35
C ALA A 166 9.59 29.57 6.96
N THR A 167 9.22 28.46 6.32
CA THR A 167 8.11 27.59 6.75
C THR A 167 8.59 26.32 7.42
N GLY A 168 9.85 25.94 7.16
CA GLY A 168 10.42 24.70 7.68
C GLY A 168 11.74 24.33 6.99
N VAL A 169 12.30 23.21 7.40
CA VAL A 169 13.58 22.70 6.93
C VAL A 169 13.35 21.39 6.18
N LYS A 170 13.99 21.26 5.02
CA LYS A 170 14.02 20.05 4.21
C LYS A 170 15.23 19.21 4.61
N LEU A 171 14.96 17.94 4.87
CA LEU A 171 15.94 16.98 5.36
C LEU A 171 16.09 15.82 4.38
N ARG A 172 17.26 15.22 4.38
CA ARG A 172 17.50 13.93 3.75
C ARG A 172 18.01 12.97 4.82
N LEU A 173 17.32 11.87 5.00
CA LEU A 173 17.73 10.77 5.87
C LEU A 173 18.87 9.97 5.21
N ASP A 174 19.58 9.18 6.00
CA ASP A 174 20.71 8.39 5.51
C ASP A 174 20.28 7.30 4.51
N ASN A 175 19.03 6.82 4.61
CA ASN A 175 18.40 5.91 3.67
C ASN A 175 17.86 6.60 2.39
N GLY A 176 18.13 7.90 2.21
CA GLY A 176 17.74 8.66 1.02
C GLY A 176 16.32 9.23 1.05
N ILE A 177 15.53 8.95 2.08
CA ILE A 177 14.18 9.50 2.24
C ILE A 177 14.25 11.01 2.50
N LEU A 178 13.35 11.75 1.86
CA LEU A 178 13.18 13.18 2.11
C LEU A 178 12.24 13.40 3.30
N GLY A 179 12.71 14.19 4.26
CA GLY A 179 11.96 14.64 5.41
C GLY A 179 11.65 16.14 5.36
N TYR A 180 10.66 16.56 6.15
CA TYR A 180 10.30 17.96 6.32
C TYR A 180 9.99 18.24 7.79
N ILE A 181 10.64 19.24 8.37
CA ILE A 181 10.35 19.72 9.73
C ILE A 181 9.76 21.13 9.62
N TYR A 182 8.55 21.31 10.14
CA TYR A 182 7.94 22.64 10.26
C TYR A 182 8.73 23.54 11.20
N ILE A 183 8.81 24.84 10.92
CA ILE A 183 9.59 25.80 11.72
C ILE A 183 9.27 25.77 13.22
N LYS A 184 8.00 25.56 13.57
CA LYS A 184 7.50 25.42 14.95
C LYS A 184 8.00 24.17 15.69
N ASN A 185 8.57 23.19 14.97
CA ASN A 185 9.04 21.92 15.51
C ASN A 185 10.58 21.80 15.46
N ILE A 186 11.31 22.87 15.10
CA ILE A 186 12.78 22.85 15.01
C ILE A 186 13.42 22.99 16.40
N SER A 187 12.81 23.77 17.28
CA SER A 187 13.34 24.07 18.61
C SER A 187 12.19 24.22 19.60
N ASP A 188 12.48 23.98 20.87
CA ASP A 188 11.57 24.27 21.98
C ASP A 188 11.35 25.78 22.17
N LYS A 189 12.22 26.62 21.58
CA LYS A 189 12.09 28.07 21.54
C LYS A 189 11.51 28.54 20.21
N PRO A 190 10.79 29.68 20.18
CA PRO A 190 10.28 30.22 18.92
C PRO A 190 11.44 30.60 17.98
N VAL A 191 11.46 29.99 16.80
CA VAL A 191 12.43 30.27 15.73
C VAL A 191 11.71 31.06 14.63
N ALA A 192 12.16 32.27 14.36
CA ALA A 192 11.62 33.11 13.28
C ALA A 192 12.40 32.93 11.96
N ASN A 193 13.70 32.65 12.04
CA ASN A 193 14.56 32.33 10.90
C ASN A 193 15.45 31.13 11.26
N PRO A 194 15.41 30.03 10.49
CA PRO A 194 16.25 28.86 10.73
C PRO A 194 17.62 28.92 10.01
N ASP A 195 17.91 30.02 9.29
CA ASP A 195 19.25 30.34 8.76
C ASP A 195 20.17 30.92 9.84
#